data_AF-A0A949IF17-F1
#
_entry.id   AF-A0A949IF17-F1
#
_cell.length_a   1.000
_cell.length_b   1.000
_cell.length_c   1.000
_cell.angle_alpha   90.00
_cell.angle_beta   90.00
_cell.angle_gamma   90.00
#
_symmetry.space_group_name_H-M   'P 1'
#
loop_
_entity.id
_entity.type
_entity.pdbx_description
1 polymer ?
#
loop_
_entity_poly.entity_id
_entity_poly.type
_entity_poly.pdbx_seq_one_letter_code
_entity_poly.pdbx_strand_id
1 'polypeptide(L)'
;MCLIAFSWQPDAPTPLVLAANRDEFFERPTEPMHWWPGEPLLAGRDLRDGGTWLGLTRDGRFAALTNYRDPTHQRPQAPSRGALPLKFLRGQARPQDFVDALQADA
;
A
#
# COMPACT_ATOMS: atom_id res chain seq x y z
N MET A 1 -5.63 -12.47 -7.69
CA MET A 1 -6.46 -11.57 -6.88
C MET A 1 -5.81 -11.34 -5.52
N CYS A 2 -5.37 -10.11 -5.22
CA CYS A 2 -4.94 -9.73 -3.88
C CYS A 2 -6.09 -9.85 -2.89
N LEU A 3 -5.78 -10.26 -1.67
CA LEU A 3 -6.73 -10.38 -0.56
C LEU A 3 -6.19 -9.63 0.65
N ILE A 4 -7.07 -8.92 1.34
CA ILE A 4 -6.78 -8.34 2.65
C ILE A 4 -7.87 -8.80 3.60
N ALA A 5 -7.48 -9.42 4.71
CA ALA A 5 -8.34 -9.79 5.80
C ALA A 5 -7.87 -9.08 7.07
N PHE A 6 -8.81 -8.56 7.86
CA PHE A 6 -8.49 -7.94 9.14
C PHE A 6 -9.52 -8.30 10.21
N SER A 7 -9.02 -8.42 11.45
CA SER A 7 -9.82 -8.49 12.66
C SER A 7 -9.62 -7.19 13.43
N TRP A 8 -10.69 -6.42 13.60
CA TRP A 8 -10.69 -5.15 14.30
C TRP A 8 -11.43 -5.27 15.63
N GLN A 9 -10.72 -5.05 16.74
CA GLN A 9 -11.21 -5.21 18.12
C GLN A 9 -10.61 -4.10 19.01
N PRO A 10 -11.11 -2.85 18.96
CA PRO A 10 -10.51 -1.69 19.63
C PRO A 10 -10.16 -1.89 21.11
N ASP A 11 -10.98 -2.66 21.83
CA ASP A 11 -10.87 -2.87 23.27
C ASP A 11 -9.99 -4.08 23.64
N ALA A 12 -9.46 -4.81 22.67
CA ALA A 12 -8.58 -5.95 22.89
C ALA A 12 -7.10 -5.53 22.97
N PRO A 13 -6.21 -6.32 23.63
CA PRO A 13 -4.77 -6.06 23.66
C PRO A 13 -4.12 -5.99 22.28
N THR A 14 -4.73 -6.62 21.27
CA THR A 14 -4.33 -6.53 19.86
C THR A 14 -5.48 -5.94 19.05
N PRO A 15 -5.56 -4.60 18.93
CA PRO A 15 -6.73 -3.96 18.32
C PRO A 15 -6.92 -4.29 16.84
N LEU A 16 -5.83 -4.56 16.13
CA LEU A 16 -5.84 -4.89 14.71
C LEU A 16 -4.92 -6.07 14.41
N VAL A 17 -5.48 -7.12 13.83
CA VAL A 17 -4.73 -8.16 13.14
C VAL A 17 -5.01 -8.00 11.65
N LEU A 18 -3.96 -7.87 10.83
CA LEU A 18 -4.05 -7.68 9.39
C LEU A 18 -3.25 -8.78 8.68
N ALA A 19 -3.89 -9.47 7.74
CA ALA A 19 -3.25 -10.40 6.83
C ALA A 19 -3.49 -9.95 5.40
N ALA A 20 -2.44 -9.83 4.59
CA ALA A 20 -2.54 -9.42 3.21
C ALA A 20 -1.78 -10.39 2.31
N ASN A 21 -2.45 -10.88 1.27
CA ASN A 21 -1.86 -11.63 0.18
C ASN A 21 -1.72 -10.72 -1.04
N ARG A 22 -0.49 -10.60 -1.55
CA ARG A 22 -0.22 -9.99 -2.85
C ARG A 22 -0.22 -11.08 -3.91
N ASP A 23 -1.17 -11.01 -4.83
CA ASP A 23 -1.20 -11.86 -6.01
C ASP A 23 -0.86 -11.01 -7.24
N GLU A 24 0.31 -11.29 -7.81
CA GLU A 24 0.97 -10.55 -8.87
C GLU A 24 1.91 -11.46 -9.67
N PHE A 25 2.36 -11.03 -10.84
CA PHE A 25 3.27 -11.80 -11.70
C PHE A 25 4.53 -12.26 -10.96
N PHE A 26 4.86 -13.56 -11.09
CA PHE A 26 6.06 -14.18 -10.52
C PHE A 26 7.36 -13.49 -10.95
N GLU A 27 7.41 -12.98 -12.18
CA GLU A 27 8.56 -12.26 -12.75
C GLU A 27 8.71 -10.82 -12.22
N ARG A 28 7.81 -10.35 -11.35
CA ARG A 28 7.88 -9.01 -10.77
C ARG A 28 8.63 -9.09 -9.43
N PRO A 29 9.94 -8.74 -9.41
CA PRO A 29 10.77 -8.94 -8.23
C PRO A 29 10.32 -8.05 -7.07
N THR A 30 10.42 -8.59 -5.86
CA THR A 30 10.07 -7.87 -4.63
C THR A 30 10.99 -8.22 -3.47
N GLU A 31 11.24 -7.26 -2.58
CA GLU A 31 11.78 -7.54 -1.25
C GLU A 31 10.64 -7.84 -0.26
N PRO A 32 10.86 -8.76 0.70
CA PRO A 32 9.88 -9.03 1.76
C PRO A 32 9.66 -7.78 2.61
N MET A 33 8.61 -7.80 3.43
CA MET A 33 8.32 -6.71 4.36
C MET A 33 9.47 -6.54 5.35
N HIS A 34 10.07 -5.36 5.38
CA HIS A 34 11.16 -4.99 6.26
C HIS A 34 11.12 -3.48 6.56
N TRP A 35 11.87 -3.05 7.57
CA TRP A 35 12.06 -1.62 7.84
C TRP A 35 12.98 -1.02 6.79
N TRP A 36 12.48 -0.07 6.01
CA TRP A 36 13.27 0.58 4.97
C TRP A 36 14.36 1.47 5.59
N PRO A 37 15.63 1.38 5.13
CA PRO A 37 16.70 2.20 5.68
C PRO A 37 16.41 3.70 5.54
N GLY A 38 16.56 4.45 6.63
CA GLY A 38 16.38 5.91 6.63
C GLY A 38 14.92 6.39 6.63
N GLU A 39 13.94 5.48 6.66
CA GLU A 39 12.52 5.82 6.70
C GLU A 39 11.81 5.11 7.88
N PRO A 40 10.83 5.74 8.55
CA PRO A 40 10.04 5.09 9.58
C PRO A 40 8.96 4.18 8.98
N LEU A 41 9.30 3.41 7.94
CA LEU A 41 8.38 2.64 7.10
C LEU A 41 8.70 1.13 7.13
N LEU A 42 7.72 0.33 7.52
CA LEU A 42 7.73 -1.13 7.43
C LEU A 42 6.89 -1.55 6.23
N ALA A 43 7.51 -2.01 5.14
CA ALA A 43 6.81 -2.31 3.91
C ALA A 43 7.52 -3.36 3.06
N GLY A 44 6.76 -4.12 2.27
CA GLY A 44 7.34 -4.88 1.15
C GLY A 44 7.72 -3.93 0.02
N ARG A 45 8.81 -4.21 -0.70
CA ARG A 45 9.29 -3.31 -1.77
C ARG A 45 9.14 -3.96 -3.14
N ASP A 46 8.49 -3.27 -4.05
CA ASP A 46 8.51 -3.61 -5.47
C ASP A 46 9.85 -3.16 -6.07
N LEU A 47 10.64 -4.11 -6.56
CA LEU A 47 11.95 -3.82 -7.13
C LEU A 47 11.88 -3.36 -8.59
N ARG A 48 10.72 -3.52 -9.27
CA ARG A 48 10.52 -3.05 -10.64
C ARG A 48 10.25 -1.55 -10.68
N ASP A 49 9.28 -1.08 -9.88
CA ASP A 49 8.84 0.32 -9.90
C ASP A 49 9.10 1.09 -8.58
N GLY A 50 9.73 0.45 -7.58
CA GLY A 50 10.09 1.09 -6.31
C GLY A 50 8.93 1.34 -5.33
N GLY A 51 7.72 0.89 -5.67
CA GLY A 51 6.49 1.06 -4.88
C GLY A 51 6.32 0.06 -3.72
N THR A 52 5.17 0.13 -3.05
CA THR A 52 4.72 -0.91 -2.12
C THR A 52 3.24 -1.29 -2.36
N TRP A 53 2.85 -2.46 -1.88
CA TRP A 53 1.46 -2.93 -1.85
C TRP A 53 0.86 -2.92 -0.44
N LEU A 54 1.68 -2.91 0.61
CA LEU A 54 1.28 -2.81 2.00
C LEU A 54 2.45 -2.22 2.79
N GLY A 55 2.16 -1.16 3.55
CA GLY A 55 3.14 -0.57 4.45
C GLY A 55 2.51 0.04 5.69
N LEU A 56 3.32 0.15 6.74
CA LEU A 56 2.98 0.72 8.03
C LEU A 56 4.07 1.68 8.49
N THR A 57 3.70 2.72 9.22
CA THR A 57 4.65 3.62 9.90
C THR A 57 4.70 3.33 11.41
N ARG A 58 5.71 3.90 12.08
CA ARG A 58 5.87 3.74 13.54
C ARG A 58 4.77 4.39 14.37
N ASP A 59 4.10 5.41 13.83
CA ASP A 59 2.95 6.10 14.42
C ASP A 59 1.61 5.42 14.11
N GLY A 60 1.62 4.22 13.52
CA GLY A 60 0.43 3.39 13.34
C GLY A 60 -0.38 3.71 12.07
N ARG A 61 0.13 4.57 11.19
CA ARG A 61 -0.46 4.81 9.87
C ARG A 61 -0.19 3.59 8.99
N PHE A 62 -1.18 3.11 8.27
CA PHE A 62 -0.99 2.05 7.28
C PHE A 62 -1.73 2.36 5.98
N ALA A 63 -1.24 1.80 4.89
CA ALA A 63 -1.91 1.82 3.60
C ALA A 63 -1.61 0.54 2.84
N ALA A 64 -2.60 0.10 2.07
CA ALA A 64 -2.52 -1.09 1.27
C ALA A 64 -3.18 -0.88 -0.08
N LEU A 65 -2.75 -1.64 -1.08
CA LEU A 65 -3.36 -1.69 -2.40
C LEU A 65 -3.98 -3.06 -2.63
N THR A 66 -5.18 -3.05 -3.18
CA THR A 66 -5.84 -4.24 -3.69
C THR A 66 -5.84 -4.24 -5.22
N ASN A 67 -6.19 -5.39 -5.80
CA ASN A 67 -6.27 -5.51 -7.24
C ASN A 67 -7.56 -4.87 -7.76
N TYR A 68 -7.43 -4.03 -8.77
CA TYR A 68 -8.50 -3.56 -9.63
C TYR A 68 -8.08 -3.89 -11.06
N ARG A 69 -8.92 -4.62 -11.80
CA ARG A 69 -8.62 -5.07 -13.16
C ARG A 69 -9.70 -4.56 -14.10
N ASP A 70 -9.31 -3.61 -14.94
CA ASP A 70 -10.14 -3.12 -16.04
C ASP A 70 -9.41 -3.38 -17.36
N PRO A 71 -9.78 -4.44 -18.11
CA PRO A 71 -9.18 -4.76 -19.40
C PRO A 71 -9.41 -3.68 -20.47
N THR A 72 -10.44 -2.84 -20.32
CA THR A 72 -10.82 -1.83 -21.30
C THR A 72 -10.05 -0.52 -21.14
N HIS A 73 -9.43 -0.30 -19.98
CA HIS A 73 -8.67 0.90 -19.66
C HIS A 73 -7.21 0.57 -19.29
N GLN A 74 -6.43 0.16 -20.29
CA GLN A 74 -4.99 0.01 -20.14
C GLN A 74 -4.28 1.30 -20.53
N ARG A 75 -3.52 1.88 -19.60
CA ARG A 75 -2.67 3.06 -19.82
C ARG A 75 -1.20 2.64 -19.64
N PRO A 76 -0.49 2.24 -20.71
CA PRO A 76 0.86 1.66 -20.60
C PRO A 76 1.90 2.57 -19.94
N GLN A 77 1.71 3.89 -20.05
CA GLN A 77 2.61 4.90 -19.49
C GLN A 77 2.14 5.44 -18.13
N ALA A 78 1.11 4.84 -17.52
CA ALA A 78 0.64 5.29 -16.22
C ALA A 78 1.69 5.02 -15.13
N PRO A 79 1.85 5.93 -14.13
CA PRO A 79 2.68 5.65 -12.97
C PRO A 79 2.25 4.38 -12.24
N SER A 80 3.21 3.71 -11.61
CA SER A 80 2.90 2.54 -10.79
C SER A 80 1.97 2.91 -9.64
N ARG A 81 0.89 2.15 -9.47
CA ARG A 81 -0.06 2.33 -8.37
C ARG A 81 0.63 2.19 -7.01
N GLY A 82 1.72 1.42 -6.93
CA GLY A 82 2.53 1.25 -5.72
C GLY A 82 3.10 2.55 -5.13
N ALA A 83 3.10 3.65 -5.90
CA ALA A 83 3.47 4.97 -5.40
C ALA A 83 2.40 5.61 -4.49
N LEU A 84 1.12 5.23 -4.64
CA LEU A 84 0.01 5.77 -3.85
C LEU A 84 0.16 5.50 -2.34
N PRO A 85 0.34 4.23 -1.88
CA PRO A 85 0.55 3.96 -0.46
C PRO A 85 1.84 4.62 0.04
N LEU A 86 2.91 4.69 -0.75
CA LEU A 86 4.12 5.41 -0.34
C LEU A 86 3.88 6.91 -0.13
N LYS A 87 3.20 7.58 -1.07
CA LYS A 87 2.86 9.01 -0.96
C LYS A 87 2.03 9.26 0.30
N PHE A 88 1.08 8.38 0.60
CA PHE A 88 0.28 8.46 1.82
C PHE A 88 1.12 8.23 3.09
N LEU A 89 1.94 7.19 3.13
CA LEU A 89 2.70 6.79 4.33
C LEU A 89 3.84 7.76 4.66
N ARG A 90 4.43 8.42 3.65
CA ARG A 90 5.43 9.47 3.83
C ARG A 90 4.81 10.83 4.18
N GLY A 91 3.50 10.98 3.97
CA GLY A 91 2.76 12.20 4.25
C GLY A 91 2.13 12.22 5.64
N GLN A 92 1.50 13.36 5.94
CA GLN A 92 0.81 13.60 7.21
C GLN A 92 -0.70 13.89 7.04
N ALA A 93 -1.20 13.91 5.80
CA ALA A 93 -2.63 14.14 5.49
C ALA A 93 -3.53 13.13 6.22
N ARG A 94 -4.77 13.47 6.54
CA ARG A 94 -5.70 12.44 7.03
C ARG A 94 -6.10 11.53 5.86
N PRO A 95 -6.58 10.28 6.10
CA PRO A 95 -7.02 9.38 5.04
C PRO A 95 -7.96 10.02 4.03
N GLN A 96 -8.98 10.75 4.51
CA GLN A 96 -9.96 11.41 3.65
C GLN A 96 -9.32 12.53 2.80
N ASP A 97 -8.57 13.44 3.43
CA ASP A 97 -7.93 14.56 2.72
C ASP A 97 -6.99 14.08 1.61
N PHE A 98 -6.30 12.95 1.83
CA PHE A 98 -5.43 12.35 0.81
C PHE A 98 -6.23 11.82 -0.39
N VAL A 99 -7.37 11.16 -0.15
CA VAL A 99 -8.25 10.64 -1.21
C VAL A 99 -8.86 11.80 -2.01
N ASP A 100 -9.33 12.84 -1.33
CA ASP A 100 -9.92 14.01 -1.99
C ASP A 100 -8.91 14.72 -2.89
N ALA A 101 -7.66 14.86 -2.42
CA ALA A 101 -6.57 15.43 -3.24
C ALA A 101 -6.25 14.57 -4.47
N LEU A 102 -6.30 13.23 -4.36
CA LEU A 102 -6.09 12.34 -5.51
C LEU A 102 -7.19 12.46 -6.57
N GLN A 103 -8.43 12.73 -6.16
CA GLN A 103 -9.55 12.91 -7.09
C GLN A 103 -9.44 14.23 -7.87
N ALA A 104 -8.92 15.29 -7.25
CA ALA A 104 -8.69 16.57 -7.91
C ALA A 104 -7.55 16.50 -8.96
N ASP A 105 -6.58 15.59 -8.76
CA ASP A 105 -5.43 15.37 -9.66
C ASP A 105 -5.73 14.42 -10.84
N ALA A 106 -6.89 13.74 -10.87
CA ALA A 106 -7.23 12.65 -11.79
C ALA A 106 -7.97 13.10 -13.07
#